data_AF-A0AAD4HDS7-F1
#
_entry.id   AF-A0AAD4HDS7-F1
#
_cell.length_a   1.000
_cell.length_b   1.000
_cell.length_c   1.000
_cell.angle_alpha   90.00
_cell.angle_beta   90.00
_cell.angle_gamma   90.00
#
_symmetry.space_group_name_H-M   'P 1'
#
loop_
_entity.id
_entity.type
_entity.pdbx_description
1 polymer ?
#
loop_
_entity_poly.entity_id
_entity_poly.type
_entity_poly.pdbx_seq_one_letter_code
_entity_poly.pdbx_strand_id
1 'polypeptide(L)'
;YKCHGCFNEPLFCTECCRTQHQRHPFHRISQWTGSFFQEISLMKVGLHIHLAHDGTPCPSSTEYSSDLFEWSDTDEHIDHNDYPEGTSIPLVADSDHPATTIVDKSGVHSVSIWYCHCPGALNPDMQLFQAGLFPASFTRPKTAFTFSVLDDFLLDNLECGTSAMNYYSKIWRLTSSIFPLMVPVSRFSFSTSAGHQTIIFAGSLQRAHEDCQTMASM
;
A
#
# COMPACT_ATOMS: atom_id res chain seq x y z
N TYR A 1 18.11 10.65 5.94
CA TYR A 1 17.37 9.87 4.93
C TYR A 1 17.75 10.37 3.56
N LYS A 2 18.06 9.47 2.63
CA LYS A 2 18.29 9.81 1.22
C LYS A 2 17.02 9.52 0.44
N CYS A 3 16.54 10.44 -0.37
CA CYS A 3 15.41 10.21 -1.27
C CYS A 3 15.91 9.90 -2.67
N HIS A 4 15.33 8.92 -3.36
CA HIS A 4 15.69 8.54 -4.73
C HIS A 4 14.71 9.07 -5.78
N GLY A 5 13.55 9.60 -5.35
CA GLY A 5 12.56 10.21 -6.25
C GLY A 5 12.72 11.73 -6.42
N CYS A 6 13.34 12.41 -5.45
CA CYS A 6 13.60 13.84 -5.54
C CYS A 6 14.79 14.14 -6.47
N PHE A 7 14.71 15.25 -7.20
CA PHE A 7 15.81 15.74 -8.02
C PHE A 7 17.09 15.92 -7.19
N ASN A 8 18.23 15.44 -7.68
CA ASN A 8 19.54 15.39 -7.02
C ASN A 8 19.67 14.45 -5.81
N GLU A 9 18.72 13.55 -5.59
CA GLU A 9 18.75 12.56 -4.50
C GLU A 9 19.15 13.14 -3.11
N PRO A 10 18.47 14.18 -2.62
CA PRO A 10 18.86 14.93 -1.43
C PRO A 10 18.83 14.11 -0.14
N LEU A 11 19.62 14.58 0.84
CA LEU A 11 19.61 14.09 2.21
C LEU A 11 18.71 14.96 3.09
N PHE A 12 17.84 14.32 3.86
CA PHE A 12 16.91 14.94 4.80
C PHE A 12 17.13 14.43 6.23
N CYS A 13 16.88 15.29 7.23
CA CYS A 13 16.56 14.83 8.58
C CYS A 13 15.15 14.20 8.61
N THR A 14 14.75 13.58 9.72
CA THR A 14 13.42 12.95 9.88
C THR A 14 12.29 13.92 9.53
N GLU A 15 12.30 15.12 10.10
CA GLU A 15 11.24 16.11 9.93
C GLU A 15 11.15 16.65 8.50
N CYS A 16 12.28 17.04 7.92
CA CYS A 16 12.32 17.50 6.53
C CYS A 16 11.90 16.40 5.57
N CYS A 17 12.25 15.14 5.86
CA CYS A 17 11.83 14.00 5.07
C CYS A 17 10.30 13.86 5.11
N ARG A 18 9.69 13.87 6.31
CA ARG A 18 8.24 13.79 6.45
C ARG A 18 7.52 14.93 5.72
N THR A 19 7.95 16.17 5.96
CA THR A 19 7.33 17.37 5.37
C THR A 19 7.43 17.36 3.84
N GLN A 20 8.61 17.09 3.30
CA GLN A 20 8.83 17.07 1.84
C GLN A 20 7.99 16.00 1.14
N HIS A 21 7.79 14.85 1.79
CA HIS A 21 7.11 13.70 1.19
C HIS A 21 5.61 13.64 1.44
N GLN A 22 5.01 14.60 2.17
CA GLN A 22 3.54 14.73 2.27
C GLN A 22 2.88 14.83 0.90
N ARG A 23 3.50 15.55 -0.04
CA ARG A 23 3.01 15.70 -1.42
C ARG A 23 3.56 14.65 -2.38
N HIS A 24 4.49 13.83 -1.93
CA HIS A 24 5.17 12.82 -2.73
C HIS A 24 5.32 11.51 -1.94
N PRO A 25 4.19 10.88 -1.53
CA PRO A 25 4.21 9.75 -0.60
C PRO A 25 4.77 8.45 -1.21
N PHE A 26 4.96 8.42 -2.53
CA PHE A 26 5.48 7.26 -3.28
C PHE A 26 6.95 7.42 -3.68
N HIS A 27 7.66 8.42 -3.15
CA HIS A 27 9.12 8.46 -3.31
C HIS A 27 9.79 7.39 -2.46
N ARG A 28 10.76 6.70 -3.04
CA ARG A 28 11.57 5.71 -2.34
C ARG A 28 12.67 6.40 -1.54
N ILE A 29 12.89 5.96 -0.31
CA ILE A 29 13.91 6.52 0.58
C ILE A 29 14.81 5.43 1.16
N SER A 30 16.00 5.83 1.59
CA SER A 30 16.90 4.99 2.39
C SER A 30 17.40 5.71 3.63
N GLN A 31 17.65 4.94 4.69
CA GLN A 31 18.25 5.40 5.93
C GLN A 31 19.72 5.01 5.97
N TRP A 32 20.57 5.93 6.44
CA TRP A 32 21.96 5.61 6.74
C TRP A 32 22.03 4.81 8.04
N THR A 33 22.59 3.60 8.00
CA THR A 33 22.73 2.71 9.16
C THR A 33 24.01 2.96 9.96
N GLY A 34 24.89 3.85 9.49
CA GLY A 34 26.26 4.02 9.99
C GLY A 34 27.32 3.48 9.03
N SER A 35 26.96 2.50 8.19
CA SER A 35 27.87 1.85 7.24
C SER A 35 27.34 1.80 5.81
N PHE A 36 26.02 1.68 5.61
CA PHE A 36 25.40 1.68 4.30
C PHE A 36 24.01 2.32 4.33
N PHE A 37 23.45 2.57 3.15
CA PHE A 37 22.07 2.99 3.00
C PHE A 37 21.15 1.78 2.88
N GLN A 38 20.20 1.65 3.80
CA GLN A 38 19.17 0.62 3.79
C GLN A 38 17.84 1.23 3.33
N GLU A 39 17.17 0.59 2.38
CA GLU A 39 15.82 1.02 1.96
C GLU A 39 14.83 0.88 3.12
N ILE A 40 13.99 1.90 3.30
CA ILE A 40 12.92 1.90 4.30
C ILE A 40 11.66 2.52 3.70
N SER A 41 10.49 2.16 4.23
CA SER A 41 9.25 2.86 3.89
C SER A 41 9.20 4.24 4.56
N LEU A 42 8.60 5.22 3.87
CA LEU A 42 8.24 6.52 4.43
C LEU A 42 7.36 6.42 5.68
N MET A 43 6.57 5.35 5.81
CA MET A 43 5.78 5.04 7.01
C MET A 43 6.66 4.91 8.26
N LYS A 44 7.89 4.35 8.14
CA LYS A 44 8.85 4.27 9.27
C LYS A 44 9.37 5.63 9.72
N VAL A 45 9.18 6.67 8.92
CA VAL A 45 9.55 8.07 9.22
C VAL A 45 8.31 8.84 9.75
N GLY A 46 7.19 8.16 9.96
CA GLY A 46 5.94 8.75 10.44
C GLY A 46 5.17 9.50 9.35
N LEU A 47 5.33 9.13 8.08
CA LEU A 47 4.49 9.62 7.00
C LEU A 47 3.20 8.81 6.92
N HIS A 48 2.08 9.51 6.97
CA HIS A 48 0.74 8.97 6.77
C HIS A 48 0.04 9.75 5.65
N ILE A 49 -0.82 9.08 4.89
CA ILE A 49 -1.63 9.70 3.84
C ILE A 49 -2.99 10.03 4.45
N HIS A 50 -3.33 11.30 4.54
CA HIS A 50 -4.66 11.76 4.92
C HIS A 50 -5.51 11.93 3.65
N LEU A 51 -6.66 11.25 3.57
CA LEU A 51 -7.49 11.23 2.36
C LEU A 51 -8.31 12.51 2.14
N ALA A 52 -8.41 13.38 3.15
CA ALA A 52 -9.16 14.63 3.07
C ALA A 52 -8.32 15.81 3.57
N HIS A 53 -8.94 17.00 3.57
CA HIS A 53 -8.36 18.23 4.10
C HIS A 53 -6.99 18.56 3.48
N ASP A 54 -6.86 18.39 2.17
CA ASP A 54 -5.62 18.64 1.42
C ASP A 54 -4.38 17.92 1.98
N GLY A 55 -4.59 16.73 2.54
CA GLY A 55 -3.52 15.92 3.13
C GLY A 55 -3.18 16.30 4.58
N THR A 56 -3.99 17.14 5.25
CA THR A 56 -3.84 17.43 6.67
C THR A 56 -4.66 16.47 7.55
N PRO A 57 -4.25 16.25 8.81
CA PRO A 57 -5.01 15.42 9.75
C PRO A 57 -6.45 15.90 9.90
N CYS A 58 -7.39 14.94 9.92
CA CYS A 58 -8.81 15.25 10.08
C CYS A 58 -9.06 15.86 11.46
N PRO A 59 -9.72 17.04 11.58
CA PRO A 59 -10.01 17.64 12.89
C PRO A 59 -11.03 16.82 13.68
N SER A 60 -11.79 15.95 13.00
CA SER A 60 -12.73 15.01 13.59
C SER A 60 -12.14 13.62 13.80
N SER A 61 -10.86 13.39 13.52
CA SER A 61 -10.18 12.18 14.00
C SER A 61 -9.86 12.36 15.47
N THR A 62 -10.86 12.19 16.33
CA THR A 62 -10.59 11.79 17.71
C THR A 62 -9.78 10.50 17.65
N GLU A 63 -8.59 10.49 18.25
CA GLU A 63 -7.85 9.27 18.59
C GLU A 63 -8.84 8.34 19.31
N TYR A 64 -9.45 7.41 18.57
CA TYR A 64 -10.51 6.57 19.09
C TYR A 64 -9.87 5.27 19.53
N SER A 65 -9.50 5.22 20.81
CA SER A 65 -9.17 3.98 21.48
C SER A 65 -10.30 2.99 21.30
N SER A 66 -10.04 1.91 20.55
CA SER A 66 -10.59 0.57 20.73
C SER A 66 -12.06 0.51 21.16
N ASP A 67 -12.99 0.57 20.20
CA ASP A 67 -14.29 -0.08 20.35
C ASP A 67 -14.73 -0.65 18.99
N LEU A 68 -14.30 -1.90 18.79
CA LEU A 68 -15.07 -3.01 18.25
C LEU A 68 -16.16 -2.65 17.23
N PHE A 69 -15.78 -2.54 15.96
CA PHE A 69 -16.68 -3.03 14.90
C PHE A 69 -16.58 -4.55 14.89
N GLU A 70 -17.57 -5.20 15.50
CA GLU A 70 -17.87 -6.62 15.35
C GLU A 70 -18.48 -6.81 13.95
N TRP A 71 -17.65 -7.25 12.99
CA TRP A 71 -18.15 -7.65 11.68
C TRP A 71 -18.63 -9.10 11.80
N SER A 72 -19.94 -9.31 11.60
CA SER A 72 -20.51 -10.65 11.59
C SER A 72 -20.14 -11.37 10.29
N ASP A 73 -19.28 -12.39 10.40
CA ASP A 73 -18.98 -13.33 9.33
C ASP A 73 -20.24 -14.10 8.91
N THR A 74 -20.68 -13.86 7.69
CA THR A 74 -21.34 -14.85 6.85
C THR A 74 -20.67 -14.66 5.49
N ASP A 75 -19.83 -15.53 4.96
CA ASP A 75 -19.83 -16.99 4.94
C ASP A 75 -18.44 -17.46 4.46
N GLU A 76 -18.16 -18.76 4.64
CA GLU A 76 -17.04 -19.60 4.14
C GLU A 76 -16.06 -20.14 5.21
N HIS A 77 -16.47 -21.31 5.73
CA HIS A 77 -15.81 -22.18 6.70
C HIS A 77 -14.33 -22.46 6.42
N ILE A 78 -13.46 -22.05 7.36
CA ILE A 78 -12.08 -22.55 7.48
C ILE A 78 -12.03 -23.50 8.68
N ASP A 79 -11.74 -24.78 8.43
CA ASP A 79 -11.58 -25.82 9.46
C ASP A 79 -10.42 -25.47 10.41
N HIS A 80 -10.74 -25.28 11.69
CA HIS A 80 -9.89 -24.65 12.70
C HIS A 80 -9.08 -25.65 13.54
N ASN A 81 -8.71 -26.81 12.98
CA ASN A 81 -8.16 -27.92 13.77
C ASN A 81 -6.65 -28.18 13.63
N ASP A 82 -5.84 -27.28 13.05
CA ASP A 82 -4.41 -27.60 12.76
C ASP A 82 -3.36 -26.59 13.28
N TYR A 83 -3.70 -25.64 14.17
CA TYR A 83 -2.71 -24.73 14.76
C TYR A 83 -2.61 -24.85 16.29
N PRO A 84 -1.45 -25.24 16.83
CA PRO A 84 -1.25 -25.34 18.26
C PRO A 84 -1.18 -23.95 18.91
N GLU A 85 -1.84 -23.87 20.05
CA GLU A 85 -1.96 -22.70 20.91
C GLU A 85 -0.62 -22.32 21.56
N GLY A 86 -0.28 -21.03 21.49
CA GLY A 86 0.77 -20.45 22.33
C GLY A 86 2.06 -20.05 21.62
N THR A 87 2.04 -18.96 20.87
CA THR A 87 3.19 -18.03 20.82
C THR A 87 2.73 -16.61 20.48
N SER A 88 2.36 -15.83 21.49
CA SER A 88 2.15 -14.40 21.36
C SER A 88 3.50 -13.69 21.16
N ILE A 89 3.72 -13.09 19.99
CA ILE A 89 4.79 -12.11 19.76
C ILE A 89 4.14 -10.72 19.73
N PRO A 90 4.71 -9.69 20.39
CA PRO A 90 4.11 -8.36 20.42
C PRO A 90 4.20 -7.72 19.04
N LEU A 91 3.06 -7.66 18.34
CA LEU A 91 2.88 -6.78 17.20
C LEU A 91 2.89 -5.35 17.76
N VAL A 92 3.89 -4.53 17.43
CA VAL A 92 3.69 -3.07 17.44
C VAL A 92 2.87 -2.75 16.19
N ALA A 93 1.62 -3.24 16.20
CA ALA A 93 0.58 -2.77 15.32
C ALA A 93 0.10 -1.48 15.96
N ASP A 94 0.31 -0.36 15.27
CA ASP A 94 -0.47 0.82 15.52
C ASP A 94 -1.92 0.44 15.16
N SER A 95 -2.67 0.02 16.16
CA SER A 95 -3.93 -0.75 16.05
C SER A 95 -5.07 0.00 15.39
N ASP A 96 -4.87 1.29 15.10
CA ASP A 96 -5.90 2.19 14.57
C ASP A 96 -5.81 2.33 13.03
N HIS A 97 -4.64 2.12 12.42
CA HIS A 97 -4.43 2.31 10.97
C HIS A 97 -3.46 1.27 10.36
N PRO A 98 -3.96 0.11 9.88
CA PRO A 98 -3.10 -0.93 9.33
C PRO A 98 -2.33 -0.45 8.09
N ALA A 99 -1.10 -0.95 7.95
CA ALA A 99 -0.30 -0.69 6.76
C ALA A 99 -1.02 -1.20 5.50
N THR A 100 -1.28 -0.27 4.58
CA THR A 100 -1.87 -0.53 3.27
C THR A 100 -0.78 -0.57 2.21
N THR A 101 -0.84 -1.55 1.32
CA THR A 101 0.07 -1.69 0.19
C THR A 101 -0.44 -0.87 -0.99
N ILE A 102 0.30 0.15 -1.40
CA ILE A 102 -0.01 0.95 -2.58
C ILE A 102 0.91 0.57 -3.73
N VAL A 103 0.33 0.22 -4.87
CA VAL A 103 1.06 -0.02 -6.10
C VAL A 103 1.05 1.28 -6.92
N ASP A 104 2.23 1.80 -7.21
CA ASP A 104 2.46 3.00 -8.02
C ASP A 104 3.45 2.68 -9.14
N LYS A 105 3.51 3.53 -10.18
CA LYS A 105 4.50 3.40 -11.26
C LYS A 105 5.95 3.41 -10.77
N SER A 106 6.21 4.00 -9.59
CA SER A 106 7.53 4.02 -8.95
C SER A 106 7.87 2.75 -8.17
N GLY A 107 6.89 1.87 -7.90
CA GLY A 107 7.06 0.67 -7.10
C GLY A 107 5.88 0.37 -6.17
N VAL A 108 6.11 -0.56 -5.25
CA VAL A 108 5.17 -1.00 -4.22
C VAL A 108 5.55 -0.35 -2.89
N HIS A 109 4.60 0.35 -2.28
CA HIS A 109 4.79 1.17 -1.11
C HIS A 109 3.91 0.70 0.04
N SER A 110 4.47 0.57 1.25
CA SER A 110 3.67 0.37 2.45
C SER A 110 3.42 1.71 3.11
N VAL A 111 2.16 2.14 3.19
CA VAL A 111 1.73 3.43 3.77
C VAL A 111 0.58 3.23 4.75
N SER A 112 0.40 4.17 5.67
CA SER A 112 -0.76 4.19 6.56
C SER A 112 -1.74 5.26 6.05
N ILE A 113 -3.00 4.89 5.89
CA ILE A 113 -4.06 5.72 5.31
C ILE A 113 -5.00 6.18 6.43
N TRP A 114 -5.32 7.46 6.43
CA TRP A 114 -6.18 8.09 7.44
C TRP A 114 -7.42 8.67 6.78
N TYR A 115 -8.58 8.15 7.19
CA TYR A 115 -9.88 8.56 6.69
C TYR A 115 -10.41 9.80 7.40
N CYS A 116 -11.24 10.56 6.68
CA CYS A 116 -12.01 11.67 7.22
C CYS A 116 -13.30 11.16 7.88
N HIS A 117 -13.58 11.71 9.06
CA HIS A 117 -14.79 11.42 9.83
C HIS A 117 -15.61 12.70 10.12
N CYS A 118 -15.34 13.79 9.39
CA CYS A 118 -16.12 15.03 9.55
C CYS A 118 -17.59 14.83 9.12
N PRO A 119 -18.52 15.61 9.68
CA PRO A 119 -19.90 15.64 9.20
C PRO A 119 -19.92 16.00 7.70
N GLY A 120 -20.45 15.11 6.87
CA GLY A 120 -20.46 15.27 5.41
C GLY A 120 -19.24 14.68 4.67
N ALA A 121 -18.36 13.95 5.38
CA ALA A 121 -17.33 13.14 4.73
C ALA A 121 -17.97 12.08 3.82
N LEU A 122 -17.30 11.78 2.71
CA LEU A 122 -17.72 10.73 1.80
C LEU A 122 -17.48 9.34 2.40
N ASN A 123 -18.12 8.32 1.85
CA ASN A 123 -17.84 6.93 2.21
C ASN A 123 -16.34 6.59 2.01
N PRO A 124 -15.76 5.66 2.79
CA PRO A 124 -14.34 5.32 2.74
C PRO A 124 -13.80 5.08 1.32
N ASP A 125 -14.53 4.31 0.51
CA ASP A 125 -14.14 4.01 -0.87
C ASP A 125 -14.04 5.27 -1.72
N MET A 126 -15.01 6.17 -1.59
CA MET A 126 -15.03 7.42 -2.35
C MET A 126 -13.94 8.39 -1.89
N GLN A 127 -13.53 8.34 -0.61
CA GLN A 127 -12.37 9.09 -0.14
C GLN A 127 -11.06 8.57 -0.78
N LEU A 128 -10.91 7.25 -0.94
CA LEU A 128 -9.78 6.67 -1.66
C LEU A 128 -9.78 7.12 -3.12
N PHE A 129 -10.93 7.04 -3.79
CA PHE A 129 -11.07 7.49 -5.18
C PHE A 129 -10.71 8.96 -5.35
N GLN A 130 -11.18 9.85 -4.46
CA GLN A 130 -10.81 11.26 -4.49
C GLN A 130 -9.31 11.50 -4.26
N ALA A 131 -8.67 10.65 -3.46
CA ALA A 131 -7.22 10.68 -3.26
C ALA A 131 -6.42 10.03 -4.40
N GLY A 132 -7.08 9.57 -5.47
CA GLY A 132 -6.42 8.96 -6.62
C GLY A 132 -6.04 7.49 -6.43
N LEU A 133 -6.67 6.82 -5.46
CA LEU A 133 -6.41 5.43 -5.09
C LEU A 133 -7.60 4.53 -5.46
N PHE A 134 -7.33 3.48 -6.21
CA PHE A 134 -8.28 2.44 -6.57
C PHE A 134 -8.05 1.21 -5.68
N PRO A 135 -8.95 0.90 -4.73
CA PRO A 135 -8.77 -0.26 -3.87
C PRO A 135 -8.90 -1.56 -4.64
N ALA A 136 -8.07 -2.57 -4.31
CA ALA A 136 -8.23 -3.93 -4.83
C ALA A 136 -9.47 -4.64 -4.28
N SER A 137 -9.99 -4.14 -3.14
CA SER A 137 -11.17 -4.65 -2.45
C SER A 137 -11.82 -3.51 -1.67
N PHE A 138 -13.15 -3.40 -1.79
CA PHE A 138 -13.97 -2.39 -1.12
C PHE A 138 -14.35 -2.77 0.32
N THR A 139 -14.11 -4.02 0.75
CA THR A 139 -14.44 -4.45 2.13
C THR A 139 -13.29 -4.19 3.09
N ARG A 140 -12.05 -4.41 2.66
CA ARG A 140 -10.86 -4.03 3.41
C ARG A 140 -9.66 -3.83 2.48
N PRO A 141 -9.31 -2.58 2.16
CA PRO A 141 -8.23 -2.31 1.23
C PRO A 141 -6.88 -2.60 1.91
N LYS A 142 -6.43 -3.85 1.82
CA LYS A 142 -5.03 -4.22 2.09
C LYS A 142 -4.10 -3.73 0.97
N THR A 143 -4.67 -3.59 -0.22
CA THR A 143 -3.97 -3.19 -1.42
C THR A 143 -4.80 -2.14 -2.15
N ALA A 144 -4.17 -1.08 -2.63
CA ALA A 144 -4.76 -0.16 -3.59
C ALA A 144 -3.74 0.19 -4.69
N PHE A 145 -4.25 0.64 -5.83
CA PHE A 145 -3.50 1.02 -7.01
C PHE A 145 -3.67 2.52 -7.22
N THR A 146 -2.61 3.23 -7.60
CA THR A 146 -2.76 4.60 -8.10
C THR A 146 -3.35 4.59 -9.50
N PHE A 147 -4.10 5.62 -9.88
CA PHE A 147 -4.49 5.76 -11.30
C PHE A 147 -3.29 5.80 -12.24
N SER A 148 -2.18 6.40 -11.81
CA SER A 148 -0.95 6.45 -12.60
C SER A 148 -0.37 5.08 -12.94
N VAL A 149 -0.49 4.07 -12.06
CA VAL A 149 -0.03 2.71 -12.40
C VAL A 149 -1.03 1.98 -13.31
N LEU A 150 -2.31 2.28 -13.20
CA LEU A 150 -3.34 1.73 -14.09
C LEU A 150 -3.17 2.28 -15.52
N ASP A 151 -2.92 3.58 -15.65
CA ASP A 151 -2.66 4.23 -16.94
C ASP A 151 -1.36 3.73 -17.59
N ASP A 152 -0.29 3.56 -16.81
CA ASP A 152 0.99 3.03 -17.30
C ASP A 152 0.86 1.55 -17.72
N PHE A 153 0.08 0.75 -16.98
CA PHE A 153 -0.24 -0.62 -17.39
C PHE A 153 -1.05 -0.65 -18.69
N LEU A 154 -2.06 0.20 -18.83
CA LEU A 154 -2.87 0.30 -20.04
C LEU A 154 -2.02 0.60 -21.28
N LEU A 155 -1.10 1.57 -21.16
CA LEU A 155 -0.15 1.90 -22.21
C LEU A 155 0.80 0.74 -22.52
N ASP A 156 1.41 0.11 -21.50
CA ASP A 156 2.30 -1.05 -21.70
C ASP A 156 1.59 -2.27 -22.30
N ASN A 157 0.31 -2.46 -21.97
CA ASN A 157 -0.51 -3.53 -22.53
C ASN A 157 -0.84 -3.24 -23.99
N LEU A 158 -1.22 -2.00 -24.32
CA LEU A 158 -1.56 -1.58 -25.68
C LEU A 158 -0.35 -1.61 -26.62
N GLU A 159 0.78 -1.04 -26.20
CA GLU A 159 1.97 -0.89 -27.05
C GLU A 159 2.79 -2.20 -27.16
N CYS A 160 2.91 -2.94 -26.05
CA CYS A 160 3.83 -4.08 -25.97
C CYS A 160 3.14 -5.44 -25.77
N GLY A 161 1.81 -5.48 -25.61
CA GLY A 161 1.09 -6.71 -25.28
C GLY A 161 1.46 -7.26 -23.89
N THR A 162 1.94 -6.40 -22.99
CA THR A 162 2.43 -6.82 -21.68
C THR A 162 1.28 -7.37 -20.84
N SER A 163 1.42 -8.60 -20.34
CA SER A 163 0.45 -9.17 -19.40
C SER A 163 0.54 -8.48 -18.03
N ALA A 164 -0.56 -8.44 -17.28
CA ALA A 164 -0.61 -7.90 -15.92
C ALA A 164 0.48 -8.50 -15.00
N MET A 165 0.80 -9.78 -15.17
CA MET A 165 1.85 -10.49 -14.43
C MET A 165 3.26 -9.95 -14.74
N ASN A 166 3.58 -9.75 -16.01
CA ASN A 166 4.87 -9.23 -16.44
C ASN A 166 5.03 -7.76 -16.02
N TYR A 167 3.95 -6.99 -16.14
CA TYR A 167 3.90 -5.61 -15.70
C TYR A 167 4.09 -5.49 -14.17
N TYR A 168 3.38 -6.29 -13.38
CA TYR A 168 3.60 -6.32 -11.93
C TYR A 168 5.03 -6.73 -11.58
N SER A 169 5.62 -7.69 -12.30
CA SER A 169 7.02 -8.09 -12.11
C SER A 169 8.00 -6.94 -12.41
N LYS A 170 7.69 -6.08 -13.40
CA LYS A 170 8.42 -4.83 -13.69
C LYS A 170 8.33 -3.88 -12.49
N ILE A 171 7.13 -3.58 -11.98
CA ILE A 171 6.92 -2.71 -10.82
C ILE A 171 7.61 -3.24 -9.55
N TRP A 172 7.54 -4.55 -9.32
CA TRP A 172 8.21 -5.18 -8.18
C TRP A 172 9.74 -5.01 -8.22
N ARG A 173 10.35 -5.17 -9.40
CA ARG A 173 11.78 -4.95 -9.61
C ARG A 173 12.21 -3.49 -9.42
N LEU A 174 11.31 -2.54 -9.66
CA LEU A 174 11.56 -1.13 -9.32
C LEU A 174 11.58 -0.89 -7.81
N THR A 175 10.93 -1.75 -7.02
CA THR A 175 10.81 -1.58 -5.57
C THR A 175 12.01 -2.12 -4.81
N SER A 176 12.57 -3.26 -5.25
CA SER A 176 13.80 -3.85 -4.72
C SER A 176 14.70 -4.26 -5.88
N SER A 177 15.84 -3.57 -6.02
CA SER A 177 16.88 -3.96 -6.98
C SER A 177 17.77 -5.10 -6.46
N ILE A 178 17.58 -5.52 -5.20
CA ILE A 178 18.39 -6.53 -4.54
C ILE A 178 17.54 -7.79 -4.41
N PHE A 179 17.76 -8.71 -5.36
CA PHE A 179 17.23 -10.08 -5.45
C PHE A 179 15.68 -10.18 -5.43
N PRO A 180 15.04 -10.55 -6.57
CA PRO A 180 13.62 -10.91 -6.63
C PRO A 180 13.16 -12.04 -5.68
N LEU A 181 14.09 -12.67 -4.95
CA LEU A 181 13.90 -13.88 -4.16
C LEU A 181 14.39 -13.78 -2.70
N MET A 182 14.96 -12.66 -2.22
CA MET A 182 15.50 -12.60 -0.86
C MET A 182 15.43 -11.22 -0.22
N VAL A 183 14.31 -10.91 0.45
CA VAL A 183 14.30 -10.33 1.82
C VAL A 183 12.91 -10.57 2.46
N PRO A 184 12.83 -10.69 3.80
CA PRO A 184 11.80 -11.42 4.51
C PRO A 184 10.49 -10.65 4.57
N VAL A 185 9.48 -11.18 3.90
CA VAL A 185 8.09 -11.00 4.33
C VAL A 185 7.98 -11.68 5.69
N SER A 186 7.39 -10.99 6.67
CA SER A 186 6.98 -11.52 7.98
C SER A 186 6.91 -13.05 7.98
N ARG A 187 7.79 -13.72 8.75
CA ARG A 187 7.92 -15.18 8.80
C ARG A 187 6.55 -15.84 8.94
N PHE A 188 5.95 -16.19 7.81
CA PHE A 188 5.00 -17.28 7.69
C PHE A 188 5.83 -18.46 7.22
N SER A 189 6.16 -19.31 8.18
CA SER A 189 6.71 -20.63 7.93
C SER A 189 5.63 -21.48 7.26
N PHE A 190 5.33 -21.28 5.97
CA PHE A 190 4.77 -22.34 5.12
C PHE A 190 5.11 -22.06 3.66
N SER A 191 5.70 -23.07 3.04
CA SER A 191 5.99 -23.17 1.61
C SER A 191 4.73 -22.90 0.78
N THR A 192 4.47 -21.65 0.42
CA THR A 192 3.68 -21.30 -0.77
C THR A 192 4.50 -20.33 -1.60
N SER A 193 4.77 -20.74 -2.82
CA SER A 193 5.68 -20.09 -3.75
C SER A 193 5.28 -18.63 -3.99
N ALA A 194 6.26 -17.77 -4.25
CA ALA A 194 6.09 -16.38 -4.68
C ALA A 194 5.07 -16.22 -5.85
N GLY A 195 4.77 -17.30 -6.58
CA GLY A 195 3.73 -17.34 -7.60
C GLY A 195 2.32 -17.05 -7.07
N HIS A 196 1.94 -17.49 -5.87
CA HIS A 196 0.54 -17.39 -5.42
C HIS A 196 0.15 -15.95 -5.06
N GLN A 197 1.04 -15.19 -4.41
CA GLN A 197 0.81 -13.76 -4.14
C GLN A 197 0.83 -12.95 -5.43
N THR A 198 1.76 -13.24 -6.35
CA THR A 198 1.84 -12.52 -7.63
C THR A 198 0.57 -12.71 -8.47
N ILE A 199 -0.06 -13.90 -8.41
CA ILE A 199 -1.34 -14.16 -9.08
C ILE A 199 -2.48 -13.33 -8.47
N ILE A 200 -2.55 -13.20 -7.15
CA ILE A 200 -3.59 -12.40 -6.47
C ILE A 200 -3.46 -10.91 -6.85
N PHE A 201 -2.23 -10.38 -6.88
CA PHE A 201 -1.98 -8.99 -7.27
C PHE A 201 -2.25 -8.74 -8.77
N ALA A 202 -1.79 -9.64 -9.65
CA ALA A 202 -2.04 -9.53 -11.09
C ALA A 202 -3.54 -9.65 -11.40
N GLY A 203 -4.27 -10.54 -10.71
CA GLY A 203 -5.73 -10.64 -10.82
C GLY A 203 -6.45 -9.40 -10.31
N SER A 204 -5.95 -8.78 -9.23
CA SER A 204 -6.50 -7.52 -8.70
C SER A 204 -6.24 -6.34 -9.64
N LEU A 205 -5.06 -6.28 -10.26
CA LEU A 205 -4.72 -5.26 -11.27
C LEU A 205 -5.59 -5.40 -12.51
N GLN A 206 -5.79 -6.64 -12.98
CA GLN A 206 -6.66 -6.95 -14.12
C GLN A 206 -8.13 -6.59 -13.83
N ARG A 207 -8.62 -6.90 -12.62
CA ARG A 207 -9.98 -6.52 -12.19
C ARG A 207 -10.13 -5.00 -12.08
N ALA A 208 -9.18 -4.31 -11.46
CA ALA A 208 -9.18 -2.86 -11.37
C ALA A 208 -9.20 -2.19 -12.77
N HIS A 209 -8.49 -2.77 -13.72
CA HIS A 209 -8.51 -2.36 -15.12
C HIS A 209 -9.90 -2.53 -15.76
N GLU A 210 -10.54 -3.69 -15.59
CA GLU A 210 -11.88 -3.98 -16.12
C GLU A 210 -12.96 -3.07 -15.49
N ASP A 211 -12.87 -2.84 -14.19
CA ASP A 211 -13.78 -1.95 -13.45
C ASP A 211 -13.62 -0.49 -13.91
N CYS A 212 -12.37 -0.03 -14.12
CA CYS A 212 -12.09 1.31 -14.63
C CYS A 212 -12.65 1.54 -16.05
N GLN A 213 -12.55 0.54 -16.94
CA GLN A 213 -13.12 0.61 -18.29
C GLN A 213 -14.65 0.66 -18.26
N THR A 214 -15.28 -0.05 -17.32
CA THR A 214 -16.73 -0.04 -17.14
C THR A 214 -17.23 1.32 -16.64
N MET A 215 -16.50 1.96 -15.71
CA MET A 215 -16.84 3.29 -15.20
C MET A 215 -16.66 4.41 -16.24
N ALA A 216 -15.67 4.30 -17.13
CA ALA A 216 -15.44 5.29 -18.20
C ALA A 216 -16.47 5.21 -19.35
N SER A 217 -17.28 4.15 -19.39
CA SER A 217 -18.29 3.90 -20.43
C SER A 217 -19.72 4.28 -20.01
N MET A 218 -19.90 4.79 -18.80
CA MET A 218 -21.16 5.32 -18.24
C MET A 218 -21.20 6.85 -18.32
#